data_AF-F4T873-F1
#
_entry.id   AF-F4T873-F1
#
_cell.length_a   1.000
_cell.length_b   1.000
_cell.length_c   1.000
_cell.angle_alpha   90.00
_cell.angle_beta   90.00
_cell.angle_gamma   90.00
#
_symmetry.space_group_name_H-M   'P 1'
#
loop_
_entity.id
_entity.type
_entity.pdbx_description
1 polymer ?
#
loop_
_entity_poly.entity_id
_entity_poly.type
_entity_poly.pdbx_seq_one_letter_code
_entity_poly.pdbx_strand_id
1 'polypeptide(L)'
;MWTIPPEREPIPGVKHSQRGSKMRTPHLVPLSKQALAILKQIKQFCGEHELIFIGDHDPRKPMSENTVNSALRVMGYDTKVEICGHGFRTMACSSLIESGLWSKDAVERQMSHMERNSVRAAYIHKAEHLDERKLMLQWWADFLDANRERAITPFDYAKINRGNGE
;
A
#
# COMPACT_ATOMS: atom_id res chain seq x y z
N MET A 1 -6.72 -10.57 -4.06
CA MET A 1 -5.23 -10.50 -4.01
C MET A 1 -4.80 -9.70 -5.23
N TRP A 2 -3.82 -8.80 -5.07
CA TRP A 2 -3.22 -8.07 -6.18
C TRP A 2 -1.77 -8.53 -6.38
N THR A 3 -1.36 -8.84 -7.60
CA THR A 3 0.01 -9.29 -7.88
C THR A 3 0.74 -8.21 -8.69
N ILE A 4 1.84 -7.71 -8.14
CA ILE A 4 2.74 -6.83 -8.89
C ILE A 4 3.79 -7.73 -9.54
N PRO A 5 3.83 -7.83 -10.87
CA PRO A 5 4.78 -8.69 -11.55
C PRO A 5 6.22 -8.15 -11.37
N PRO A 6 7.25 -9.00 -11.56
CA PRO A 6 8.64 -8.58 -11.47
C PRO A 6 8.99 -7.47 -12.46
N GLU A 7 8.46 -7.57 -13.67
CA GLU A 7 8.59 -6.64 -14.78
C GLU A 7 7.24 -6.52 -15.50
N ARG A 8 7.08 -5.50 -16.35
CA ARG A 8 5.85 -5.24 -17.11
C ARG A 8 6.20 -4.96 -18.56
N GLU A 9 5.22 -5.17 -19.43
CA GLU A 9 5.31 -4.70 -20.81
C GLU A 9 5.50 -3.17 -20.82
N PRO A 10 6.52 -2.65 -21.52
CA PRO A 10 6.78 -1.23 -21.58
C PRO A 10 5.65 -0.51 -22.31
N ILE A 11 5.13 0.55 -21.69
CA ILE A 11 4.17 1.45 -22.34
C ILE A 11 4.95 2.41 -23.24
N PRO A 12 4.66 2.45 -24.56
CA PRO A 12 5.37 3.32 -25.50
C PRO A 12 5.37 4.80 -25.07
N GLY A 13 6.54 5.42 -25.09
CA GLY A 13 6.70 6.84 -24.74
C GLY A 13 6.64 7.15 -23.24
N VAL A 14 6.53 6.15 -22.36
CA VAL A 14 6.52 6.33 -20.90
C VAL A 14 7.83 5.82 -20.31
N LYS A 15 8.63 6.72 -19.74
CA LYS A 15 9.90 6.35 -19.09
C LYS A 15 9.67 5.42 -17.91
N HIS A 16 10.49 4.38 -17.80
CA HIS A 16 10.48 3.41 -16.69
C HIS A 16 9.18 2.60 -16.52
N SER A 17 8.30 2.57 -17.52
CA SER A 17 7.03 1.83 -17.49
C SER A 17 7.20 0.31 -17.37
N GLN A 18 8.36 -0.20 -17.76
CA GLN A 18 8.70 -1.62 -17.64
C GLN A 18 8.99 -2.08 -16.21
N ARG A 19 9.16 -1.15 -15.26
CA ARG A 19 9.48 -1.49 -13.87
C ARG A 19 8.28 -2.15 -13.21
N GLY A 20 8.47 -3.37 -12.71
CA GLY A 20 7.53 -4.07 -11.86
C GLY A 20 7.89 -3.94 -10.39
N SER A 21 7.85 -5.05 -9.66
CA SER A 21 8.24 -5.12 -8.25
C SER A 21 9.68 -4.62 -8.05
N LYS A 22 9.94 -3.96 -6.91
CA LYS A 22 11.29 -3.53 -6.51
C LYS A 22 12.30 -4.68 -6.49
N MET A 23 11.79 -5.90 -6.28
CA MET A 23 12.56 -7.09 -6.00
C MET A 23 12.74 -8.05 -7.17
N ARG A 24 12.27 -7.68 -8.37
CA ARG A 24 12.25 -8.57 -9.55
C ARG A 24 11.66 -9.95 -9.23
N THR A 25 10.75 -10.02 -8.27
CA THR A 25 10.00 -11.20 -7.86
C THR A 25 8.54 -10.78 -7.69
N PRO A 26 7.56 -11.62 -8.06
CA PRO A 26 6.16 -11.25 -7.90
C PRO A 26 5.87 -10.78 -6.46
N HIS A 27 5.35 -9.56 -6.33
CA HIS A 27 4.97 -9.01 -5.02
C HIS A 27 3.46 -9.15 -4.83
N LEU A 28 3.06 -10.00 -3.90
CA LEU A 28 1.67 -10.24 -3.57
C LEU A 28 1.19 -9.19 -2.56
N VAL A 29 0.11 -8.47 -2.90
CA VAL A 29 -0.48 -7.42 -2.06
C VAL A 29 -1.93 -7.82 -1.76
N PRO A 30 -2.24 -8.24 -0.53
CA PRO A 30 -3.63 -8.37 -0.11
C PRO A 30 -4.34 -7.02 -0.21
N LEU A 31 -5.64 -7.04 -0.45
CA LEU A 31 -6.44 -5.82 -0.50
C LEU A 31 -7.48 -5.89 0.60
N SER A 32 -7.61 -4.82 1.38
CA SER A 32 -8.70 -4.67 2.34
C SER A 32 -10.04 -4.47 1.63
N LYS A 33 -11.14 -4.65 2.37
CA LYS A 33 -12.50 -4.38 1.87
C LYS A 33 -12.64 -2.94 1.37
N GLN A 34 -12.06 -1.98 2.09
CA GLN A 34 -12.06 -0.55 1.75
C GLN A 34 -11.30 -0.28 0.46
N ALA A 35 -10.10 -0.85 0.29
CA ALA A 35 -9.32 -0.71 -0.93
C ALA A 35 -10.08 -1.30 -2.15
N LEU A 36 -10.72 -2.46 -1.97
CA LEU A 36 -11.56 -3.05 -3.02
C LEU A 36 -12.77 -2.17 -3.35
N ALA A 37 -13.42 -1.56 -2.37
CA ALA A 37 -14.55 -0.65 -2.59
C ALA A 37 -14.11 0.57 -3.41
N ILE A 38 -12.98 1.19 -3.06
CA ILE A 38 -12.40 2.33 -3.81
C ILE A 38 -12.06 1.92 -5.25
N LEU A 39 -11.43 0.75 -5.46
CA LEU A 39 -11.13 0.27 -6.81
C LEU A 39 -12.39 0.00 -7.64
N LYS A 40 -13.48 -0.49 -7.02
CA LYS A 40 -14.76 -0.65 -7.69
C LYS A 40 -15.37 0.69 -8.11
N GLN A 41 -15.27 1.72 -7.26
CA GLN A 41 -15.71 3.08 -7.60
C GLN A 41 -14.87 3.64 -8.76
N ILE A 42 -13.54 3.52 -8.70
CA ILE A 42 -12.65 3.96 -9.78
C ILE A 42 -12.98 3.25 -11.10
N LYS A 43 -13.30 1.95 -11.06
CA LYS A 43 -13.73 1.20 -12.25
C LYS A 43 -14.96 1.79 -12.94
N GLN A 44 -15.85 2.46 -12.22
CA GLN A 44 -17.01 3.13 -12.84
C GLN A 44 -16.60 4.34 -13.69
N PHE A 45 -15.47 4.97 -13.39
CA PHE A 45 -14.95 6.12 -14.14
C PHE A 45 -13.97 5.71 -15.24
N CYS A 46 -13.09 4.74 -14.97
CA CYS A 46 -11.97 4.38 -15.84
C CYS A 46 -12.06 2.96 -16.43
N GLY A 47 -13.19 2.26 -16.26
CA GLY A 47 -13.30 0.82 -16.49
C GLY A 47 -13.08 0.33 -17.93
N GLU A 48 -13.20 1.24 -18.90
CA GLU A 48 -12.97 0.97 -20.34
C GLU A 48 -11.49 1.06 -20.74
N HIS A 49 -10.61 1.45 -19.81
CA HIS A 49 -9.18 1.60 -20.07
C HIS A 49 -8.36 0.45 -19.48
N GLU A 50 -7.22 0.17 -20.10
CA GLU A 50 -6.28 -0.86 -19.64
C GLU A 50 -5.65 -0.51 -18.27
N LEU A 51 -5.51 0.79 -17.98
CA LEU A 51 -4.94 1.29 -16.73
C LEU A 51 -6.03 1.76 -15.77
N ILE A 52 -5.87 1.43 -14.48
CA ILE A 52 -6.78 1.90 -13.42
C ILE A 52 -6.62 3.41 -13.19
N PHE A 53 -5.38 3.89 -13.20
CA PHE A 53 -5.03 5.30 -13.01
C PHE A 53 -4.51 5.87 -14.33
N ILE A 54 -5.43 6.35 -15.16
CA ILE A 54 -5.14 6.95 -16.45
C ILE A 54 -4.55 8.35 -16.31
N GLY A 55 -3.78 8.78 -17.30
CA GLY A 55 -3.31 10.15 -17.45
C GLY A 55 -4.44 11.07 -17.90
N ASP A 56 -4.46 12.28 -17.36
CA ASP A 56 -5.46 13.31 -17.67
C ASP A 56 -5.49 13.71 -19.16
N HIS A 57 -4.31 13.83 -19.78
CA HIS A 57 -4.19 14.20 -21.19
C HIS A 57 -4.22 13.02 -22.17
N ASP A 58 -3.85 11.82 -21.74
CA ASP A 58 -3.72 10.64 -22.59
C ASP A 58 -4.09 9.39 -21.78
N PRO A 59 -5.28 8.80 -22.01
CA PRO A 59 -5.77 7.69 -21.21
C PRO A 59 -5.01 6.38 -21.44
N ARG A 60 -4.12 6.33 -22.46
CA ARG A 60 -3.23 5.18 -22.71
C ARG A 60 -1.95 5.24 -21.88
N LYS A 61 -1.71 6.37 -21.21
CA LYS A 61 -0.55 6.56 -20.33
C LYS A 61 -1.00 6.56 -18.87
N PRO A 62 -0.12 6.14 -17.94
CA PRO A 62 -0.45 6.20 -16.53
C PRO A 62 -0.49 7.65 -16.03
N MET A 63 -1.25 7.87 -14.97
CA MET A 63 -1.23 9.10 -14.19
C MET A 63 0.21 9.44 -13.76
N SER A 64 0.59 10.71 -13.89
CA SER A 64 1.90 11.19 -13.42
C SER A 64 2.01 11.09 -11.90
N GLU A 65 3.19 10.68 -11.39
CA GLU A 65 3.48 10.66 -9.95
C GLU A 65 3.21 12.02 -9.28
N ASN A 66 3.48 13.11 -10.00
CA ASN A 66 3.25 14.47 -9.52
C ASN A 66 1.77 14.81 -9.33
N THR A 67 0.85 14.05 -9.94
CA THR A 67 -0.59 14.28 -9.83
C THR A 67 -1.06 14.10 -8.39
N VAL A 68 -0.57 13.06 -7.70
CA VAL A 68 -0.91 12.80 -6.29
C VAL A 68 -0.45 13.94 -5.40
N ASN A 69 0.81 14.38 -5.55
CA ASN A 69 1.34 15.50 -4.79
C ASN A 69 0.61 16.82 -5.12
N SER A 70 0.19 17.01 -6.36
CA SER A 70 -0.58 18.21 -6.75
C SER A 70 -1.97 18.20 -6.13
N ALA A 71 -2.64 17.05 -6.09
CA ALA A 71 -3.93 16.91 -5.40
C ALA A 71 -3.80 17.19 -3.88
N LEU A 72 -2.74 16.71 -3.22
CA LEU A 72 -2.47 17.03 -1.82
C LEU A 72 -2.32 18.54 -1.57
N ARG A 73 -1.57 19.23 -2.44
CA ARG A 73 -1.43 20.69 -2.35
C ARG A 73 -2.74 21.45 -2.54
N VAL A 74 -3.61 20.97 -3.44
CA VAL A 74 -4.95 21.56 -3.63
C VAL A 74 -5.82 21.39 -2.38
N MET A 75 -5.66 20.28 -1.65
CA MET A 75 -6.34 20.07 -0.36
C MET A 75 -5.73 20.88 0.80
N GLY A 76 -4.68 21.66 0.55
CA GLY A 76 -4.05 22.53 1.54
C GLY A 76 -2.80 21.94 2.21
N TYR A 77 -2.35 20.75 1.81
CA TYR A 77 -1.16 20.14 2.41
C TYR A 77 0.15 20.61 1.79
N ASP A 78 1.16 20.89 2.61
CA ASP A 78 2.52 21.10 2.14
C ASP A 78 3.25 19.76 1.93
N THR A 79 3.39 19.38 0.66
CA THR A 79 4.07 18.15 0.25
C THR A 79 5.58 18.06 0.56
N LYS A 80 6.20 19.13 1.07
CA LYS A 80 7.61 19.13 1.49
C LYS A 80 7.77 18.88 3.00
N VAL A 81 6.83 19.35 3.81
CA VAL A 81 6.95 19.32 5.28
C VAL A 81 5.87 18.52 5.98
N GLU A 82 4.69 18.36 5.40
CA GLU A 82 3.57 17.63 6.01
C GLU A 82 3.45 16.21 5.46
N ILE A 83 2.95 16.06 4.22
CA ILE A 83 2.72 14.75 3.63
C ILE A 83 2.88 14.75 2.11
N CYS A 84 3.64 13.79 1.60
CA CYS A 84 3.78 13.51 0.18
C CYS A 84 3.34 12.07 -0.13
N GLY A 85 3.27 11.71 -1.42
CA GLY A 85 2.93 10.35 -1.84
C GLY A 85 3.75 9.26 -1.13
N HIS A 86 5.06 9.48 -0.90
CA HIS A 86 5.90 8.55 -0.15
C HIS A 86 5.57 8.52 1.35
N GLY A 87 5.18 9.66 1.93
CA GLY A 87 4.83 9.79 3.35
C GLY A 87 3.73 8.84 3.79
N PHE A 88 2.75 8.54 2.92
CA PHE A 88 1.72 7.54 3.21
C PHE A 88 2.27 6.13 3.48
N ARG A 89 3.33 5.73 2.76
CA ARG A 89 3.97 4.43 2.98
C ARG A 89 4.64 4.38 4.35
N THR A 90 5.36 5.44 4.69
CA THR A 90 6.02 5.57 6.00
C THR A 90 4.99 5.55 7.12
N MET A 91 3.91 6.32 6.99
CA MET A 91 2.82 6.34 7.96
C MET A 91 2.19 4.96 8.18
N ALA A 92 1.90 4.22 7.10
CA ALA A 92 1.39 2.85 7.21
C ALA A 92 2.41 1.92 7.90
N CYS A 93 3.68 1.97 7.51
CA CYS A 93 4.73 1.15 8.11
C CYS A 93 4.88 1.43 9.61
N SER A 94 5.01 2.70 10.00
CA SER A 94 5.14 3.11 11.41
C SER A 94 3.92 2.68 12.22
N SER A 95 2.70 2.93 11.71
CA SER A 95 1.47 2.55 12.42
C SER A 95 1.35 1.04 12.64
N LEU A 96 1.72 0.25 11.62
CA LEU A 96 1.74 -1.21 11.74
C LEU A 96 2.75 -1.68 12.78
N ILE A 97 3.94 -1.08 12.83
CA ILE A 97 4.97 -1.41 13.83
C ILE A 97 4.51 -1.00 15.24
N GLU A 98 4.01 0.23 15.40
CA GLU A 98 3.57 0.78 16.69
C GLU A 98 2.36 0.05 17.28
N SER A 99 1.52 -0.57 16.43
CA SER A 99 0.41 -1.40 16.90
C SER A 99 0.88 -2.60 17.75
N GLY A 100 2.10 -3.08 17.54
CA GLY A 100 2.64 -4.28 18.20
C GLY A 100 1.87 -5.57 17.90
N LEU A 101 1.05 -5.59 16.85
CA LEU A 101 0.19 -6.73 16.49
C LEU A 101 0.85 -7.72 15.52
N TRP A 102 1.80 -7.26 14.71
CA TRP A 102 2.29 -7.98 13.54
C TRP A 102 3.77 -8.32 13.67
N SER A 103 4.17 -9.44 13.07
CA SER A 103 5.56 -9.79 12.93
C SER A 103 6.29 -8.76 12.05
N LYS A 104 7.52 -8.42 12.45
CA LYS A 104 8.38 -7.52 11.67
C LYS A 104 8.55 -8.04 10.24
N ASP A 105 8.71 -9.36 10.09
CA ASP A 105 8.91 -9.99 8.79
C ASP A 105 7.68 -9.81 7.87
N ALA A 106 6.44 -9.87 8.40
CA ALA A 106 5.23 -9.59 7.63
C ALA A 106 5.13 -8.12 7.18
N VAL A 107 5.48 -7.17 8.06
CA VAL A 107 5.50 -5.73 7.75
C VAL A 107 6.55 -5.44 6.66
N GLU A 108 7.78 -5.91 6.83
CA GLU A 108 8.86 -5.71 5.86
C GLU A 108 8.52 -6.33 4.50
N ARG A 109 7.94 -7.54 4.50
CA ARG A 109 7.48 -8.20 3.27
C ARG A 109 6.39 -7.40 2.59
N GLN A 110 5.41 -6.85 3.32
CA GLN A 110 4.38 -5.98 2.76
C GLN A 110 4.98 -4.70 2.16
N MET A 111 6.04 -4.18 2.78
CA MET A 111 6.83 -3.06 2.25
C MET A 111 7.78 -3.48 1.11
N SER A 112 7.67 -4.69 0.55
CA SER A 112 8.53 -5.16 -0.53
C SER A 112 10.04 -4.93 -0.23
N HIS A 113 10.41 -5.00 1.05
CA HIS A 113 11.78 -4.86 1.48
C HIS A 113 12.50 -6.21 1.40
N MET A 114 13.81 -6.19 1.14
CA MET A 114 14.64 -7.38 1.26
C MET A 114 15.00 -7.63 2.70
N GLU A 115 14.97 -8.90 3.09
CA GLU A 115 15.78 -9.34 4.21
C GLU A 115 17.26 -9.16 3.82
N ARG A 116 17.99 -8.33 4.58
CA ARG A 116 19.39 -8.03 4.34
C ARG A 116 20.31 -9.08 4.95
N ASN A 117 19.82 -9.88 5.88
CA ASN A 117 20.57 -10.96 6.50
C ASN A 117 20.46 -12.25 5.66
N SER A 118 21.54 -12.61 4.96
CA SER A 118 21.61 -13.77 4.07
C SER A 118 21.27 -15.11 4.73
N VAL A 119 21.59 -15.27 6.02
CA VAL A 119 21.26 -16.48 6.79
C VAL A 119 19.76 -16.55 7.04
N ARG A 120 19.14 -15.45 7.46
CA ARG A 120 17.69 -15.35 7.68
C ARG A 120 16.88 -15.49 6.38
N ALA A 121 17.39 -14.89 5.29
CA ALA A 121 16.76 -14.97 3.98
C ALA A 121 16.56 -16.42 3.50
N ALA A 122 17.52 -17.32 3.76
CA ALA A 122 17.43 -18.73 3.37
C ALA A 122 16.26 -19.48 4.04
N TYR A 123 15.87 -19.10 5.26
CA TYR A 123 14.76 -19.72 6.00
C TYR A 123 13.41 -19.03 5.72
N ILE A 124 13.41 -17.70 5.57
CA ILE A 124 12.19 -16.88 5.42
C ILE A 124 11.62 -16.95 3.99
N HIS A 125 12.44 -17.24 2.97
CA HIS A 125 12.01 -17.24 1.56
C HIS A 125 10.81 -18.14 1.21
N LYS A 126 10.38 -19.05 2.11
CA LYS A 126 9.19 -19.90 1.94
C LYS A 126 7.92 -19.35 2.62
N ALA A 127 8.05 -18.52 3.65
CA ALA A 127 6.92 -18.02 4.42
C ALA A 127 6.48 -16.65 3.85
N GLU A 128 5.41 -16.65 3.06
CA GLU A 128 4.85 -15.40 2.54
C GLU A 128 4.07 -14.61 3.61
N HIS A 129 3.76 -15.20 4.77
CA HIS A 129 2.94 -14.57 5.82
C HIS A 129 1.58 -14.06 5.28
N LEU A 130 1.02 -14.67 4.23
CA LEU A 130 -0.12 -14.09 3.51
C LEU A 130 -1.33 -13.87 4.40
N ASP A 131 -1.64 -14.79 5.31
CA ASP A 131 -2.81 -14.66 6.17
C ASP A 131 -2.62 -13.55 7.21
N GLU A 132 -1.42 -13.44 7.79
CA GLU A 132 -1.05 -12.31 8.64
C GLU A 132 -1.12 -10.99 7.86
N ARG A 133 -0.57 -10.92 6.63
CA ARG A 133 -0.63 -9.69 5.81
C ARG A 133 -2.07 -9.31 5.40
N LYS A 134 -2.96 -10.29 5.20
CA LYS A 134 -4.39 -10.04 4.94
C LYS A 134 -5.05 -9.36 6.15
N LEU A 135 -4.85 -9.92 7.35
CA LEU A 135 -5.37 -9.34 8.59
C LEU A 135 -4.76 -7.97 8.85
N MET A 136 -3.46 -7.83 8.63
CA MET A 136 -2.70 -6.58 8.80
C MET A 136 -3.24 -5.44 7.93
N LEU A 137 -3.46 -5.69 6.64
CA LEU A 137 -3.98 -4.65 5.74
C LEU A 137 -5.47 -4.35 5.97
N GLN A 138 -6.25 -5.33 6.43
CA GLN A 138 -7.62 -5.07 6.86
C GLN A 138 -7.63 -4.18 8.11
N TRP A 139 -6.83 -4.52 9.13
CA TRP A 139 -6.69 -3.72 10.34
C TRP A 139 -6.23 -2.30 10.05
N TRP A 140 -5.26 -2.11 9.15
CA TRP A 140 -4.81 -0.78 8.73
C TRP A 140 -5.96 0.05 8.14
N ALA A 141 -6.80 -0.57 7.30
CA ALA A 141 -7.93 0.13 6.73
C ALA A 141 -9.00 0.48 7.78
N ASP A 142 -9.28 -0.43 8.71
CA ASP A 142 -10.23 -0.20 9.80
C ASP A 142 -9.70 0.88 10.78
N PHE A 143 -8.39 0.92 11.02
CA PHE A 143 -7.72 1.96 11.80
C PHE A 143 -7.87 3.35 11.17
N LEU A 144 -7.75 3.46 9.84
CA LEU A 144 -7.98 4.71 9.12
C LEU A 144 -9.44 5.15 9.22
N ASP A 145 -10.39 4.23 9.08
CA ASP A 145 -11.81 4.54 9.23
C ASP A 145 -12.15 5.00 10.65
N ALA A 146 -11.59 4.35 11.68
CA ALA A 146 -11.72 4.80 13.06
C ALA A 146 -11.19 6.23 13.27
N ASN A 147 -10.06 6.57 12.65
CA ASN A 147 -9.46 7.90 12.72
C ASN A 147 -10.25 8.99 11.96
N ARG A 148 -11.20 8.62 11.10
CA ARG A 148 -12.15 9.60 10.51
C ARG A 148 -13.14 10.11 11.55
N GLU A 149 -13.54 9.25 12.48
CA GLU A 149 -14.53 9.57 13.52
C GLU A 149 -13.86 10.15 14.78
N ARG A 150 -12.71 9.59 15.18
CA ARG A 150 -11.99 10.00 16.37
C ARG A 150 -10.50 9.70 16.24
N ALA A 151 -9.68 10.71 16.55
CA ALA A 151 -8.23 10.54 16.64
C ALA A 151 -7.86 9.47 17.68
N ILE A 152 -7.16 8.42 17.23
CA ILE A 152 -6.68 7.32 18.07
C ILE A 152 -5.31 6.85 17.58
N THR A 153 -4.42 6.55 18.53
CA THR A 153 -3.07 6.06 18.19
C THR A 153 -3.12 4.62 17.70
N PRO A 154 -2.15 4.17 16.88
CA PRO A 154 -2.06 2.78 16.45
C PRO A 154 -1.99 1.80 17.63
N PHE A 155 -1.27 2.16 18.70
CA PHE A 155 -1.15 1.36 19.91
C PHE A 155 -2.48 1.22 20.65
N ASP A 156 -3.20 2.32 20.87
CA ASP A 156 -4.48 2.30 21.58
C ASP A 156 -5.54 1.53 20.79
N TYR A 157 -5.60 1.75 19.47
CA TYR A 157 -6.54 1.04 18.60
C TYR A 157 -6.29 -0.48 18.59
N ALA A 158 -5.02 -0.89 18.65
CA ALA A 158 -4.65 -2.29 18.79
C ALA A 158 -5.12 -2.91 20.13
N LYS A 159 -5.07 -2.14 21.23
CA LYS A 159 -5.48 -2.61 22.56
C LYS A 159 -6.99 -2.76 22.69
N ILE A 160 -7.76 -1.79 22.21
CA ILE A 160 -9.23 -1.82 22.26
C ILE A 160 -9.77 -3.06 21.54
N ASN A 161 -9.21 -3.38 20.37
CA ASN A 161 -9.65 -4.52 19.57
C ASN A 161 -9.17 -5.89 20.09
N ARG A 162 -8.24 -5.93 21.05
CA ARG A 162 -7.86 -7.17 21.75
C ARG A 162 -8.78 -7.48 22.94
N GLY A 163 -9.37 -6.46 23.57
CA GLY A 163 -10.20 -6.61 24.77
C GLY A 163 -11.63 -7.10 24.54
N ASN A 164 -12.09 -7.21 23.29
CA ASN A 164 -13.44 -7.67 22.95
C ASN A 164 -13.53 -9.20 22.69
N GLY A 165 -12.49 -9.95 23.08
CA GLY A 165 -12.37 -11.39 22.84
C GLY A 165 -12.15 -12.26 24.08
N GLU A 166 -12.33 -11.70 25.29
CA GLU A 166 -12.38 -12.44 26.55
C GLU A 166 -13.80 -12.48 27.12
#